data_AF-A0A3M1QI97-F1
#
_entry.id   AF-A0A3M1QI97-F1
#
_cell.length_a   1.000
_cell.length_b   1.000
_cell.length_c   1.000
_cell.angle_alpha   90.00
_cell.angle_beta   90.00
_cell.angle_gamma   90.00
#
_symmetry.space_group_name_H-M   'P 1'
#
loop_
_entity.id
_entity.type
_entity.pdbx_description
1 polymer ?
#
loop_
_entity_poly.entity_id
_entity_poly.type
_entity_poly.pdbx_seq_one_letter_code
_entity_poly.pdbx_strand_id
1 'polypeptide(L)'
;MRQPTVRDYAPYFYDGKLHLPPMTIQLLIGAGLSPSVGEAGLQGLSLDEDRKLISEISDMLEILLGQLAEDDLAFRVLIMKETHFMFEAWPSEETNVA
;
A
#
# COMPACT_ATOMS: atom_id res chain seq x y z
N MET A 1 -4.26 -19.46 16.13
CA MET A 1 -3.89 -18.29 15.30
C MET A 1 -5.02 -17.28 15.44
N ARG A 2 -4.74 -15.99 15.67
CA ARG A 2 -5.80 -14.97 15.73
C ARG A 2 -6.38 -14.75 14.34
N GLN A 3 -7.68 -14.50 14.23
CA GLN A 3 -8.26 -14.07 12.97
C GLN A 3 -7.69 -12.71 12.56
N PRO A 4 -7.34 -12.50 11.28
CA PRO A 4 -6.97 -11.19 10.78
C PRO A 4 -8.10 -10.18 10.96
N THR A 5 -7.73 -8.93 11.17
CA THR A 5 -8.62 -7.79 11.39
C THR A 5 -8.28 -6.66 10.43
N VAL A 6 -9.13 -5.63 10.35
CA VAL A 6 -8.88 -4.44 9.52
C VAL A 6 -7.50 -3.83 9.77
N ARG A 7 -7.05 -3.76 11.04
CA ARG A 7 -5.75 -3.19 11.43
C ARG A 7 -4.55 -3.97 10.90
N ASP A 8 -4.76 -5.22 10.53
CA ASP A 8 -3.70 -6.05 9.99
C ASP A 8 -3.41 -5.72 8.51
N TYR A 9 -4.32 -5.00 7.83
CA TYR A 9 -4.20 -4.62 6.43
C TYR A 9 -4.21 -3.10 6.17
N ALA A 10 -4.90 -2.32 7.01
CA ALA A 10 -5.07 -0.90 6.77
C ALA A 10 -3.79 -0.08 7.06
N PRO A 11 -3.29 0.72 6.11
CA PRO A 11 -2.24 1.70 6.36
C PRO A 11 -2.64 2.71 7.44
N TYR A 12 -1.66 3.30 8.11
CA TYR A 12 -1.88 4.26 9.18
C TYR A 12 -0.80 5.33 9.22
N PHE A 13 -1.14 6.51 9.74
CA PHE A 13 -0.17 7.57 10.00
C PHE A 13 0.36 7.49 11.43
N TYR A 14 1.68 7.57 11.56
CA TYR A 14 2.36 7.68 12.85
C TYR A 14 3.61 8.55 12.68
N ASP A 15 3.81 9.51 13.58
CA ASP A 15 4.95 10.43 13.56
C ASP A 15 5.17 11.15 12.21
N GLY A 16 4.07 11.55 11.56
CA GLY A 16 4.11 12.23 10.27
C GLY A 16 4.42 11.34 9.06
N LYS A 17 4.52 10.01 9.24
CA LYS A 17 4.85 9.04 8.19
C LYS A 17 3.69 8.07 7.92
N LEU A 18 3.59 7.63 6.68
CA LEU A 18 2.68 6.57 6.25
C LEU A 18 3.32 5.21 6.53
N HIS A 19 2.71 4.42 7.39
CA HIS A 19 3.13 3.05 7.68
C HIS A 19 2.17 2.04 7.06
N LEU A 20 2.74 0.96 6.54
CA LEU A 20 1.98 -0.19 6.06
C LEU A 20 2.09 -1.34 7.07
N PRO A 21 0.98 -2.02 7.41
CA PRO A 21 1.04 -3.22 8.24
C PRO A 21 1.87 -4.34 7.60
N PRO A 22 2.49 -5.21 8.41
CA PRO A 22 3.27 -6.34 7.91
C PRO A 22 2.51 -7.29 6.97
N MET A 23 1.21 -7.53 7.20
CA MET A 23 0.45 -8.42 6.30
C MET A 23 0.23 -7.77 4.93
N THR A 24 0.00 -6.45 4.88
CA THR A 24 -0.08 -5.69 3.62
C THR A 24 1.23 -5.77 2.85
N ILE A 25 2.35 -5.55 3.53
CA ILE A 25 3.68 -5.64 2.91
C ILE A 25 3.95 -7.04 2.36
N GLN A 26 3.60 -8.09 3.10
CA GLN A 26 3.73 -9.47 2.62
C GLN A 26 2.90 -9.74 1.36
N LEU A 27 1.65 -9.24 1.32
CA LEU A 27 0.79 -9.37 0.15
C LEU A 27 1.36 -8.62 -1.05
N LEU A 28 1.84 -7.39 -0.85
CA LEU A 28 2.45 -6.58 -1.91
C LEU A 28 3.74 -7.21 -2.44
N ILE A 29 4.59 -7.77 -1.57
CA ILE A 29 5.77 -8.53 -2.00
C ILE A 29 5.36 -9.76 -2.82
N GLY A 30 4.30 -10.46 -2.41
CA GLY A 30 3.71 -11.56 -3.18
C GLY A 30 3.20 -11.13 -4.56
N ALA A 31 2.71 -9.89 -4.67
CA ALA A 31 2.26 -9.28 -5.93
C ALA A 31 3.41 -8.75 -6.82
N GLY A 32 4.64 -8.66 -6.29
CA GLY A 32 5.83 -8.25 -7.05
C GLY A 32 6.58 -7.04 -6.48
N LEU A 33 6.14 -6.46 -5.36
CA LEU A 33 6.86 -5.35 -4.70
C LEU A 33 8.26 -5.80 -4.26
N SER A 34 9.26 -4.96 -4.51
CA SER A 34 10.62 -5.22 -4.00
C SER A 34 10.63 -5.30 -2.47
N PRO A 35 11.32 -6.29 -1.86
CA PRO A 35 11.46 -6.37 -0.41
C PRO A 35 12.03 -5.10 0.24
N SER A 36 12.91 -4.37 -0.47
CA SER A 36 13.49 -3.11 0.04
C SER A 36 12.44 -2.00 0.17
N VAL A 37 11.46 -1.95 -0.73
CA VAL A 37 10.34 -0.99 -0.68
C VAL A 37 9.36 -1.40 0.40
N GLY A 38 9.12 -2.71 0.55
CA GLY A 38 8.34 -3.26 1.66
C GLY A 38 8.91 -2.88 3.03
N GLU A 39 10.22 -2.99 3.21
CA GLU A 39 10.90 -2.59 4.45
C GLU A 39 10.75 -1.08 4.72
N ALA A 40 10.87 -0.23 3.69
CA ALA A 40 10.61 1.20 3.84
C ALA A 40 9.17 1.49 4.27
N GLY A 41 8.19 0.76 3.72
CA GLY A 41 6.79 0.84 4.13
C GLY A 41 6.54 0.45 5.60
N LEU A 42 7.33 -0.47 6.16
CA LEU A 42 7.29 -0.81 7.58
C LEU A 42 7.89 0.30 8.46
N GLN A 43 9.01 0.86 8.02
CA GLN A 43 9.74 1.91 8.74
C GLN A 43 9.03 3.28 8.68
N GLY A 44 8.08 3.43 7.76
CA GLY A 44 7.27 4.63 7.57
C GLY A 44 7.83 5.49 6.45
N LEU A 45 6.93 5.92 5.56
CA LEU A 45 7.23 6.71 4.38
C LEU A 45 6.84 8.17 4.61
N SER A 46 7.77 9.06 4.30
CA SER A 46 7.53 10.49 4.19
C SER A 46 6.73 10.78 2.92
N LEU A 47 5.57 11.42 3.07
CA LEU A 47 4.71 11.76 1.93
C LEU A 47 5.38 12.70 0.91
N ASP A 48 6.40 13.46 1.35
CA ASP A 48 7.12 14.39 0.48
C ASP A 48 8.41 13.80 -0.08
N GLU A 49 9.16 13.06 0.73
CA GLU A 49 10.48 12.54 0.33
C GLU A 49 10.40 11.19 -0.39
N ASP A 50 9.41 10.35 -0.02
CA ASP A 50 9.30 8.97 -0.49
C ASP A 50 8.23 8.78 -1.57
N ARG A 51 7.87 9.85 -2.29
CA ARG A 51 6.81 9.83 -3.34
C ARG A 51 6.98 8.70 -4.36
N LYS A 52 8.22 8.41 -4.77
CA LYS A 52 8.52 7.31 -5.69
C LYS A 52 8.18 5.95 -5.10
N LEU A 53 8.55 5.72 -3.84
CA LEU A 53 8.24 4.47 -3.14
C LEU A 53 6.73 4.33 -2.93
N ILE A 54 6.04 5.43 -2.61
CA ILE A 54 4.58 5.45 -2.49
C ILE A 54 3.93 5.09 -3.83
N SER A 55 4.40 5.67 -4.94
CA SER A 55 3.93 5.32 -6.29
C SER A 55 4.15 3.84 -6.61
N GLU A 56 5.33 3.28 -6.33
CA GLU A 56 5.60 1.86 -6.54
C GLU A 56 4.66 0.97 -5.72
N ILE A 57 4.34 1.38 -4.49
CA ILE A 57 3.37 0.69 -3.64
C ILE A 57 1.96 0.79 -4.22
N SER A 58 1.55 1.96 -4.72
CA SER A 58 0.25 2.16 -5.37
C SER A 58 0.10 1.27 -6.61
N ASP A 59 1.11 1.21 -7.47
CA ASP A 59 1.09 0.35 -8.66
C ASP A 59 0.97 -1.13 -8.27
N MET A 60 1.70 -1.56 -7.24
CA MET A 60 1.62 -2.94 -6.75
C MET A 60 0.29 -3.23 -6.04
N LEU A 61 -0.34 -2.23 -5.44
CA LEU A 61 -1.65 -2.37 -4.83
C LEU A 61 -2.73 -2.66 -5.88
N GLU A 62 -2.70 -1.98 -7.03
CA GLU A 62 -3.64 -2.24 -8.13
C GLU A 62 -3.49 -3.68 -8.66
N ILE A 63 -2.25 -4.13 -8.82
CA ILE A 63 -1.96 -5.52 -9.22
C ILE A 63 -2.49 -6.51 -8.18
N LEU A 64 -2.22 -6.26 -6.89
CA LEU A 64 -2.69 -7.10 -5.79
C LEU A 64 -4.22 -7.18 -5.76
N LEU A 65 -4.92 -6.05 -5.92
CA LEU A 65 -6.38 -6.01 -5.96
C LEU A 65 -6.95 -6.83 -7.12
N GLY A 66 -6.28 -6.85 -8.28
CA GLY A 66 -6.66 -7.70 -9.40
C GLY A 66 -6.46 -9.21 -9.17
N GLN A 67 -5.70 -9.60 -8.14
CA GLN A 67 -5.43 -11.00 -7.78
C GLN A 67 -6.32 -11.53 -6.65
N LEU A 68 -6.83 -10.63 -5.79
CA LEU A 68 -7.64 -11.00 -4.63
C LEU A 68 -9.11 -11.24 -5.03
N ALA A 69 -9.78 -12.13 -4.30
CA ALA A 69 -11.23 -12.33 -4.41
C ALA A 69 -11.98 -11.19 -3.70
N GLU A 70 -13.13 -10.77 -4.25
CA GLU A 70 -13.90 -9.64 -3.70
C GLU A 70 -14.44 -9.86 -2.28
N ASP A 71 -14.62 -11.12 -1.87
CA ASP A 71 -15.05 -11.51 -0.53
C ASP A 71 -13.89 -11.65 0.48
N ASP A 72 -12.63 -11.55 0.01
CA ASP A 72 -11.45 -11.57 0.87
C ASP A 72 -11.38 -10.32 1.75
N LEU A 73 -11.04 -10.50 3.03
CA LEU A 73 -10.93 -9.38 3.96
C LEU A 73 -9.85 -8.37 3.54
N ALA A 74 -8.72 -8.83 2.98
CA ALA A 74 -7.67 -7.97 2.47
C ALA A 74 -8.19 -7.10 1.32
N PHE A 75 -8.93 -7.68 0.36
CA PHE A 75 -9.53 -6.93 -0.73
C PHE A 75 -10.45 -5.83 -0.20
N ARG A 76 -11.38 -6.21 0.69
CA ARG A 76 -12.37 -5.28 1.26
C ARG A 76 -11.73 -4.13 2.03
N VAL A 77 -10.61 -4.34 2.71
CA VAL A 77 -9.89 -3.31 3.47
C VAL A 77 -9.04 -2.42 2.55
N LEU A 78 -8.37 -3.01 1.58
CA LEU A 78 -7.46 -2.31 0.67
C LEU A 78 -8.19 -1.40 -0.33
N ILE A 79 -9.44 -1.74 -0.68
CA ILE A 79 -10.31 -0.90 -1.51
C ILE A 79 -11.12 0.12 -0.69
N MET A 80 -11.03 0.13 0.64
CA MET A 80 -11.70 1.16 1.45
C MET A 80 -11.20 2.53 1.03
N LYS A 81 -12.11 3.50 0.94
CA LYS A 81 -11.79 4.86 0.48
C LYS A 81 -10.64 5.49 1.27
N GLU A 82 -10.54 5.24 2.56
CA GLU A 82 -9.45 5.74 3.41
C GLU A 82 -8.10 5.15 3.01
N THR A 83 -8.05 3.84 2.76
CA THR A 83 -6.84 3.14 2.30
C THR A 83 -6.46 3.60 0.90
N HIS A 84 -7.44 3.62 -0.02
CA HIS A 84 -7.25 4.01 -1.40
C HIS A 84 -6.81 5.48 -1.53
N PHE A 85 -7.38 6.37 -0.73
CA PHE A 85 -7.01 7.79 -0.67
C PHE A 85 -5.55 8.02 -0.24
N MET A 86 -5.01 7.17 0.64
CA MET A 86 -3.61 7.25 1.04
C MET A 86 -2.64 6.94 -0.10
N PHE A 87 -3.12 6.31 -1.19
CA PHE A 87 -2.34 5.94 -2.37
C PHE A 87 -2.69 6.79 -3.61
N GLU A 88 -3.96 7.16 -3.80
CA GLU A 88 -4.46 7.96 -4.95
C GLU A 88 -4.08 9.44 -4.90
N ALA A 89 -3.83 10.01 -3.71
CA ALA A 89 -3.53 11.44 -3.59
C ALA A 89 -2.14 11.84 -4.17
N TRP A 90 -1.39 10.87 -4.69
CA TRP A 90 -0.11 11.08 -5.36
C TRP A 90 -0.14 10.41 -6.73
N PRO A 91 -0.66 11.09 -7.77
CA PRO A 91 -0.47 10.61 -9.13
C PRO A 91 1.03 10.37 -9.34
N SER A 92 1.37 9.18 -9.85
CA SER A 92 2.65 8.99 -10.51
C SER A 92 2.79 10.16 -11.50
N GLU A 93 3.98 10.74 -11.62
CA GLU A 93 4.22 11.71 -12.69
C GLU A 93 4.09 10.97 -14.03
N GLU A 94 2.86 10.77 -14.50
CA GLU A 94 2.58 10.44 -15.89
C GLU A 94 2.96 11.67 -16.71
N THR A 95 4.23 11.63 -17.12
CA THR A 95 4.63 11.77 -18.51
C THR A 95 3.98 12.94 -19.22
N ASN A 96 4.64 14.09 -19.11
CA ASN A 96 4.51 15.15 -20.10
C ASN A 96 5.12 14.63 -21.42
N VAL A 97 4.34 13.86 -22.18
CA VAL A 97 4.67 13.56 -23.58
C VAL A 97 4.42 14.87 -24.33
N ALA A 98 5.51 15.59 -24.59
CA ALA A 98 5.54 16.75 -25.47
C ALA A 98 5.30 16.34 -26.93
#